data_AF-A0A8C6WFQ8-F1
#
_entry.id   AF-A0A8C6WFQ8-F1
#
_cell.length_a   1.000
_cell.length_b   1.000
_cell.length_c   1.000
_cell.angle_alpha   90.00
_cell.angle_beta   90.00
_cell.angle_gamma   90.00
#
_symmetry.space_group_name_H-M   'P 1'
#
loop_
_entity.id
_entity.type
_entity.pdbx_description
1 polymer ?
#
loop_
_entity_poly.entity_id
_entity_poly.type
_entity_poly.pdbx_seq_one_letter_code
_entity_poly.pdbx_strand_id
1 'polypeptide(L)'
;ASTSVSSVFKDLCVLCSVTPGDILGRAMKNLDGLLQMPYGCGEQNMALLAPNIYILQYLQDTQQLSPEVKERAFKFLSSGYQRQLNYKHEDGSYSAFGHGDGNTWLTTFVLRSFSKASKFVYIDPQKLDQSREWLQSRQVRTAASCHQGNSSTTGGVSDNVTLSAYITAAFLEMNMSTTDPVLQESLSCLKNHTENMENVYTTALMAYVFSLAGDTETRAQLLKRLHSQAHEGGGFLHWSAASSASLSVETSAYVLLSTLTQPQVSVEELGYASKIVRWLTGQQNPYGGFKSTQDTVVALQALALYSTLVYSPDGSSSVVVQAPPGATDPSMSFTVDQSNKLLYQERPLESAVGQYGLEVTGSTCASVQISTHYNIPTPRDEQSVGVKAEAHMKCDSTVLTYFGEQSSSNMIILDVKMLSGFGPGFLNEDLVDRVEQKDDHILIYIREVSYLCVFTAFK
;
A
#
# COMPACT_ATOMS: atom_id res chain seq x y z
N ALA A 1 25.07 -22.15 32.87
CA ALA A 1 24.73 -23.16 31.86
C ALA A 1 24.54 -22.44 30.53
N SER A 2 25.53 -22.56 29.65
CA SER A 2 25.56 -21.95 28.32
C SER A 2 24.73 -22.80 27.36
N THR A 3 23.49 -22.38 27.10
CA THR A 3 22.68 -23.02 26.07
C THR A 3 23.05 -22.40 24.73
N SER A 4 23.84 -23.14 23.93
CA SER A 4 24.14 -22.78 22.54
C SER A 4 22.85 -22.89 21.73
N VAL A 5 22.40 -21.78 21.15
CA VAL A 5 21.22 -21.71 20.26
C VAL A 5 21.68 -21.90 18.80
N SER A 6 22.46 -22.94 18.52
CA SER A 6 23.07 -23.16 17.20
C SER A 6 22.41 -24.24 16.36
N SER A 7 21.38 -24.95 16.87
CA SER A 7 20.89 -26.19 16.24
C SER A 7 19.44 -26.19 15.74
N VAL A 8 18.76 -25.03 15.65
CA VAL A 8 17.29 -25.01 15.35
C VAL A 8 16.96 -24.73 13.88
N PHE A 9 17.86 -24.20 13.07
CA PHE A 9 17.56 -23.86 11.67
C PHE A 9 18.14 -24.90 10.72
N LYS A 10 17.34 -25.90 10.35
CA LYS A 10 17.77 -26.96 9.41
C LYS A 10 17.82 -26.51 7.94
N ASP A 11 17.16 -25.42 7.58
CA ASP A 11 17.17 -24.86 6.22
C ASP A 11 17.26 -23.32 6.31
N LEU A 12 18.49 -22.82 6.43
CA LEU A 12 18.79 -21.39 6.43
C LEU A 12 19.36 -21.03 5.06
N CYS A 13 18.57 -20.31 4.25
CA CYS A 13 19.01 -19.80 2.96
C CYS A 13 19.21 -18.29 3.06
N VAL A 14 20.41 -17.82 2.72
CA VAL A 14 20.70 -16.38 2.68
C VAL A 14 20.91 -15.98 1.23
N LEU A 15 20.16 -14.98 0.81
CA LEU A 15 20.21 -14.43 -0.53
C LEU A 15 20.77 -13.01 -0.44
N CYS A 16 21.81 -12.73 -1.21
CA CYS A 16 22.22 -11.37 -1.51
C CYS A 16 21.50 -10.96 -2.80
N SER A 17 20.66 -9.93 -2.68
CA SER A 17 20.02 -9.34 -3.83
C SER A 17 20.52 -7.93 -4.04
N VAL A 18 20.89 -7.65 -5.28
CA VAL A 18 21.22 -6.30 -5.73
C VAL A 18 20.09 -5.87 -6.65
N THR A 19 19.35 -4.87 -6.21
CA THR A 19 18.47 -4.14 -7.12
C THR A 19 19.29 -3.04 -7.79
N PRO A 20 19.33 -3.01 -9.13
CA PRO A 20 20.13 -2.03 -9.85
C PRO A 20 19.50 -0.63 -9.77
N GLY A 21 19.79 0.12 -8.71
CA GLY A 21 19.45 1.54 -8.54
C GLY A 21 17.97 1.91 -8.46
N ASP A 22 17.10 1.06 -8.96
CA ASP A 22 15.66 1.16 -8.86
C ASP A 22 15.19 0.38 -7.64
N ILE A 23 14.79 1.12 -6.60
CA ILE A 23 14.19 0.59 -5.38
C ILE A 23 12.84 -0.11 -5.64
N LEU A 24 12.21 0.16 -6.79
CA LEU A 24 11.05 -0.59 -7.28
C LEU A 24 11.47 -1.87 -8.03
N GLY A 25 12.76 -2.17 -8.18
CA GLY A 25 13.25 -3.35 -8.92
C GLY A 25 12.65 -4.69 -8.47
N ARG A 26 12.37 -4.88 -7.17
CA ARG A 26 11.66 -6.09 -6.67
C ARG A 26 10.18 -6.10 -7.06
N ALA A 27 9.54 -4.93 -7.01
CA ALA A 27 8.19 -4.71 -7.54
C ALA A 27 8.12 -4.94 -9.06
N MET A 28 9.16 -4.53 -9.79
CA MET A 28 9.30 -4.66 -11.24
C MET A 28 9.67 -6.08 -11.70
N LYS A 29 10.46 -6.85 -10.93
CA LYS A 29 10.68 -8.29 -11.20
C LYS A 29 9.38 -9.07 -11.19
N ASN A 30 8.51 -8.70 -10.25
CA ASN A 30 7.16 -9.23 -10.13
C ASN A 30 6.14 -8.33 -10.81
N LEU A 31 6.49 -7.65 -11.93
CA LEU A 31 5.53 -6.80 -12.63
C LEU A 31 4.26 -7.58 -12.99
N ASP A 32 4.36 -8.88 -13.26
CA ASP A 32 3.20 -9.75 -13.46
C ASP A 32 2.34 -9.96 -12.22
N GLY A 33 2.98 -9.98 -11.04
CA GLY A 33 2.34 -10.10 -9.73
C GLY A 33 1.94 -8.76 -9.11
N LEU A 34 2.43 -7.63 -9.62
CA LEU A 34 2.12 -6.28 -9.13
C LEU A 34 1.17 -5.53 -10.07
N LEU A 35 1.31 -5.71 -11.40
CA LEU A 35 0.25 -5.42 -12.36
C LEU A 35 -0.80 -6.52 -12.28
N GLN A 36 -1.72 -6.33 -11.35
CA GLN A 36 -2.83 -7.25 -11.16
C GLN A 36 -4.07 -6.73 -11.87
N MET A 37 -4.84 -7.66 -12.42
CA MET A 37 -6.18 -7.38 -12.94
C MET A 37 -7.10 -7.08 -11.76
N PRO A 38 -7.77 -5.91 -11.71
CA PRO A 38 -8.71 -5.59 -10.64
C PRO A 38 -9.91 -6.54 -10.62
N TYR A 39 -10.29 -7.02 -9.43
CA TYR A 39 -11.44 -7.89 -9.19
C TYR A 39 -12.09 -7.61 -7.83
N GLY A 40 -13.16 -8.33 -7.50
CA GLY A 40 -13.82 -8.22 -6.21
C GLY A 40 -14.71 -6.99 -6.05
N CYS A 41 -14.98 -6.64 -4.79
CA CYS A 41 -15.77 -5.49 -4.36
C CYS A 41 -15.07 -4.16 -4.64
N GLY A 42 -15.75 -3.03 -4.47
CA GLY A 42 -15.24 -1.69 -4.82
C GLY A 42 -13.92 -1.33 -4.13
N GLU A 43 -13.70 -1.76 -2.89
CA GLU A 43 -12.43 -1.52 -2.18
C GLU A 43 -11.29 -2.39 -2.75
N GLN A 44 -11.55 -3.66 -3.02
CA GLN A 44 -10.57 -4.59 -3.59
C GLN A 44 -10.19 -4.23 -5.01
N ASN A 45 -11.18 -3.85 -5.82
CA ASN A 45 -10.96 -3.39 -7.17
C ASN A 45 -9.98 -2.19 -7.18
N MET A 46 -10.18 -1.24 -6.26
CA MET A 46 -9.29 -0.10 -6.12
C MET A 46 -7.92 -0.46 -5.53
N ALA A 47 -7.86 -1.45 -4.62
CA ALA A 47 -6.62 -1.94 -4.05
C ALA A 47 -5.64 -2.48 -5.11
N LEU A 48 -6.19 -3.06 -6.17
CA LEU A 48 -5.43 -3.62 -7.29
C LEU A 48 -5.22 -2.60 -8.41
N LEU A 49 -6.19 -1.70 -8.62
CA LEU A 49 -6.09 -0.68 -9.66
C LEU A 49 -5.10 0.43 -9.32
N ALA A 50 -5.08 0.91 -8.07
CA ALA A 50 -4.24 2.04 -7.67
C ALA A 50 -2.72 1.78 -7.85
N PRO A 51 -2.15 0.64 -7.43
CA PRO A 51 -0.74 0.33 -7.66
C PRO A 51 -0.34 0.39 -9.15
N ASN A 52 -1.20 -0.10 -10.05
CA ASN A 52 -0.96 -0.08 -11.49
C ASN A 52 -0.71 1.34 -12.03
N ILE A 53 -1.41 2.34 -11.47
CA ILE A 53 -1.29 3.74 -11.87
C ILE A 53 0.08 4.30 -11.48
N TYR A 54 0.52 4.07 -10.25
CA TYR A 54 1.79 4.63 -9.75
C TYR A 54 3.00 3.96 -10.42
N ILE A 55 2.91 2.67 -10.72
CA ILE A 55 3.93 1.97 -11.51
C ILE A 55 4.00 2.54 -12.94
N LEU A 56 2.86 2.76 -13.59
CA LEU A 56 2.84 3.38 -14.91
C LEU A 56 3.41 4.80 -14.91
N GLN A 57 3.06 5.60 -13.90
CA GLN A 57 3.60 6.96 -13.74
C GLN A 57 5.12 6.92 -13.57
N TYR A 58 5.63 6.04 -12.71
CA TYR A 58 7.07 5.84 -12.54
C TYR A 58 7.78 5.46 -13.85
N LEU A 59 7.27 4.45 -14.55
CA LEU A 59 7.86 3.97 -15.80
C LEU A 59 7.79 5.02 -16.90
N GLN A 60 6.71 5.81 -16.95
CA GLN A 60 6.60 6.91 -17.90
C GLN A 60 7.58 8.03 -17.59
N ASP A 61 7.68 8.46 -16.32
CA ASP A 61 8.54 9.58 -15.91
C ASP A 61 10.02 9.24 -16.03
N THR A 62 10.38 7.97 -15.86
CA THR A 62 11.75 7.47 -16.06
C THR A 62 12.04 7.01 -17.49
N GLN A 63 11.09 7.17 -18.42
CA GLN A 63 11.22 6.76 -19.83
C GLN A 63 11.49 5.26 -20.04
N GLN A 64 11.00 4.43 -19.13
CA GLN A 64 11.19 2.98 -19.14
C GLN A 64 9.91 2.20 -19.50
N LEU A 65 8.83 2.90 -19.81
CA LEU A 65 7.56 2.29 -20.13
C LEU A 65 7.60 1.60 -21.50
N SER A 66 7.67 0.27 -21.51
CA SER A 66 7.60 -0.52 -22.74
C SER A 66 6.18 -0.54 -23.33
N PRO A 67 6.03 -0.70 -24.66
CA PRO A 67 4.71 -0.82 -25.30
C PRO A 67 3.87 -1.97 -24.74
N GLU A 68 4.49 -3.11 -24.43
CA GLU A 68 3.82 -4.31 -23.93
C GLU A 68 3.24 -4.07 -22.53
N VAL A 69 4.04 -3.45 -21.64
CA VAL A 69 3.61 -3.07 -20.30
C VAL A 69 2.48 -2.05 -20.37
N LYS A 70 2.61 -1.06 -21.25
CA LYS A 70 1.58 -0.03 -21.47
C LYS A 70 0.27 -0.63 -21.93
N GLU A 71 0.29 -1.55 -22.92
CA GLU A 71 -0.93 -2.18 -23.44
C GLU A 71 -1.61 -3.04 -22.36
N ARG A 72 -0.84 -3.82 -21.60
CA ARG A 72 -1.38 -4.63 -20.50
C ARG A 72 -2.00 -3.77 -19.41
N ALA A 73 -1.28 -2.75 -18.96
CA ALA A 73 -1.78 -1.87 -17.92
C ALA A 73 -3.00 -1.07 -18.39
N PHE A 74 -3.05 -0.66 -19.66
CA PHE A 74 -4.24 -0.05 -20.27
C PHE A 74 -5.48 -0.95 -20.15
N LYS A 75 -5.34 -2.26 -20.44
CA LYS A 75 -6.43 -3.23 -20.29
C LYS A 75 -6.88 -3.33 -18.83
N PHE A 76 -5.96 -3.38 -17.87
CA PHE A 76 -6.28 -3.47 -16.45
C PHE A 76 -6.94 -2.21 -15.91
N LEU A 77 -6.42 -1.03 -16.25
CA LEU A 77 -7.01 0.26 -15.85
C LEU A 77 -8.41 0.45 -16.46
N SER A 78 -8.60 0.11 -17.74
CA SER A 78 -9.90 0.21 -18.41
C SER A 78 -10.93 -0.73 -17.79
N SER A 79 -10.55 -1.99 -17.57
CA SER A 79 -11.41 -2.99 -16.91
C SER A 79 -11.75 -2.59 -15.47
N GLY A 80 -10.77 -2.16 -14.69
CA GLY A 80 -11.00 -1.76 -13.31
C GLY A 80 -11.82 -0.47 -13.19
N TYR A 81 -11.67 0.48 -14.13
CA TYR A 81 -12.54 1.65 -14.23
C TYR A 81 -14.00 1.24 -14.48
N GLN A 82 -14.25 0.46 -15.53
CA GLN A 82 -15.60 -0.03 -15.86
C GLN A 82 -16.22 -0.81 -14.71
N ARG A 83 -15.44 -1.68 -14.07
CA ARG A 83 -15.89 -2.45 -12.90
C ARG A 83 -16.25 -1.55 -11.73
N GLN A 84 -15.46 -0.51 -11.44
CA GLN A 84 -15.72 0.38 -10.32
C GLN A 84 -17.00 1.19 -10.51
N LEU A 85 -17.40 1.49 -11.75
CA LEU A 85 -18.64 2.21 -12.02
C LEU A 85 -19.89 1.45 -11.55
N ASN A 86 -19.82 0.12 -11.43
CA ASN A 86 -20.90 -0.68 -10.84
C ASN A 86 -21.10 -0.40 -9.34
N TYR A 87 -20.12 0.25 -8.70
CA TYR A 87 -20.16 0.62 -7.29
C TYR A 87 -20.43 2.10 -7.06
N LYS A 88 -20.69 2.85 -8.13
CA LYS A 88 -21.02 4.28 -8.09
C LYS A 88 -22.52 4.47 -7.92
N HIS A 89 -22.90 5.31 -6.98
CA HIS A 89 -24.29 5.73 -6.74
C HIS A 89 -24.69 6.90 -7.66
N GLU A 90 -26.00 7.12 -7.79
CA GLU A 90 -26.56 8.23 -8.58
C GLU A 90 -26.13 9.60 -8.04
N ASP A 91 -25.94 9.72 -6.73
CA ASP A 91 -25.49 10.94 -6.04
C ASP A 91 -24.00 11.25 -6.24
N GLY A 92 -23.26 10.35 -6.91
CA GLY A 92 -21.84 10.50 -7.19
C GLY A 92 -20.90 9.78 -6.22
N SER A 93 -21.41 9.24 -5.12
CA SER A 93 -20.63 8.48 -4.13
C SER A 93 -20.29 7.06 -4.58
N TYR A 94 -19.40 6.40 -3.85
CA TYR A 94 -19.09 4.97 -4.03
C TYR A 94 -19.31 4.20 -2.72
N SER A 95 -19.77 2.95 -2.82
CA SER A 95 -19.77 2.00 -1.69
C SER A 95 -19.05 0.70 -2.07
N ALA A 96 -18.68 -0.12 -1.09
CA ALA A 96 -17.93 -1.36 -1.37
C ALA A 96 -18.72 -2.34 -2.26
N PHE A 97 -20.05 -2.38 -2.15
CA PHE A 97 -20.90 -3.35 -2.83
C PHE A 97 -21.84 -2.74 -3.87
N GLY A 98 -21.86 -1.41 -4.02
CA GLY A 98 -22.72 -0.71 -4.99
C GLY A 98 -24.15 -0.46 -4.52
N HIS A 99 -24.46 -0.84 -3.29
CA HIS A 99 -25.70 -0.49 -2.58
C HIS A 99 -25.37 0.01 -1.17
N GLY A 100 -26.39 0.43 -0.42
CA GLY A 100 -26.26 1.04 0.90
C GLY A 100 -25.72 2.47 0.84
N ASP A 101 -25.25 2.98 1.98
CA ASP A 101 -24.75 4.35 2.08
C ASP A 101 -23.38 4.53 1.39
N GLY A 102 -23.21 5.68 0.73
CA GLY A 102 -21.93 6.08 0.15
C GLY A 102 -20.83 6.23 1.20
N ASN A 103 -19.66 5.64 0.94
CA ASN A 103 -18.49 5.70 1.82
C ASN A 103 -17.58 6.87 1.41
N THR A 104 -17.38 7.83 2.32
CA THR A 104 -16.60 9.05 2.05
C THR A 104 -15.14 8.76 1.74
N TRP A 105 -14.52 7.86 2.50
CA TRP A 105 -13.15 7.45 2.26
C TRP A 105 -12.97 6.75 0.91
N LEU A 106 -13.83 5.78 0.57
CA LEU A 106 -13.74 5.05 -0.70
C LEU A 106 -14.00 5.98 -1.88
N THR A 107 -14.99 6.87 -1.77
CA THR A 107 -15.27 7.88 -2.80
C THR A 107 -14.05 8.76 -3.06
N THR A 108 -13.37 9.18 -1.99
CA THR A 108 -12.12 9.97 -2.07
C THR A 108 -11.00 9.16 -2.73
N PHE A 109 -10.83 7.90 -2.33
CA PHE A 109 -9.81 7.01 -2.88
C PHE A 109 -10.01 6.73 -4.38
N VAL A 110 -11.26 6.52 -4.81
CA VAL A 110 -11.64 6.34 -6.21
C VAL A 110 -11.39 7.63 -6.99
N LEU A 111 -11.87 8.78 -6.50
CA LEU A 111 -11.71 10.07 -7.16
C LEU A 111 -10.23 10.40 -7.40
N ARG A 112 -9.41 10.28 -6.35
CA ARG A 112 -7.95 10.47 -6.38
C ARG A 112 -7.30 9.58 -7.42
N SER A 113 -7.58 8.28 -7.36
CA SER A 113 -6.97 7.29 -8.25
C SER A 113 -7.39 7.50 -9.70
N PHE A 114 -8.67 7.73 -9.98
CA PHE A 114 -9.16 7.95 -11.34
C PHE A 114 -8.65 9.24 -11.97
N SER A 115 -8.49 10.30 -11.16
CA SER A 115 -7.84 11.51 -11.65
C SER A 115 -6.40 11.23 -12.11
N LYS A 116 -5.62 10.45 -11.36
CA LYS A 116 -4.27 10.03 -11.81
C LYS A 116 -4.34 9.08 -13.02
N ALA A 117 -5.30 8.15 -13.05
CA ALA A 117 -5.48 7.20 -14.15
C ALA A 117 -5.84 7.89 -15.48
N SER A 118 -6.47 9.07 -15.45
CA SER A 118 -6.87 9.83 -16.63
C SER A 118 -5.71 10.19 -17.58
N LYS A 119 -4.46 10.14 -17.09
CA LYS A 119 -3.25 10.29 -17.90
C LYS A 119 -2.99 9.11 -18.83
N PHE A 120 -3.51 7.92 -18.52
CA PHE A 120 -3.21 6.67 -19.22
C PHE A 120 -4.42 6.06 -19.93
N VAL A 121 -5.62 6.27 -19.38
CA VAL A 121 -6.89 5.78 -19.93
C VAL A 121 -7.94 6.88 -19.94
N TYR A 122 -8.93 6.78 -20.82
CA TYR A 122 -10.07 7.68 -20.78
C TYR A 122 -10.91 7.43 -19.53
N ILE A 123 -11.09 8.49 -18.73
CA ILE A 123 -11.99 8.53 -17.59
C ILE A 123 -12.99 9.64 -17.87
N ASP A 124 -14.29 9.33 -17.79
CA ASP A 124 -15.34 10.32 -18.01
C ASP A 124 -15.24 11.48 -17.00
N PRO A 125 -14.97 12.72 -17.45
CA PRO A 125 -14.84 13.88 -16.57
C PRO A 125 -16.11 14.14 -15.75
N GLN A 126 -17.29 13.87 -16.32
CA GLN A 126 -18.56 14.07 -15.62
C GLN A 126 -18.67 13.15 -14.39
N LYS A 127 -18.16 11.92 -14.48
CA LYS A 127 -18.16 10.97 -13.35
C LYS A 127 -17.22 11.42 -12.23
N LEU A 128 -16.10 12.05 -12.57
CA LEU A 128 -15.17 12.64 -11.61
C LEU A 128 -15.79 13.86 -10.93
N ASP A 129 -16.39 14.76 -11.71
CA ASP A 129 -17.01 15.99 -11.21
C ASP A 129 -18.18 15.68 -10.26
N GLN A 130 -19.03 14.71 -10.59
CA GLN A 130 -20.09 14.23 -9.69
C GLN A 130 -19.55 13.77 -8.33
N SER A 131 -18.46 13.00 -8.32
CA SER A 131 -17.84 12.55 -7.05
C SER A 131 -17.17 13.69 -6.29
N ARG A 132 -16.59 14.67 -7.00
CA ARG A 132 -16.02 15.87 -6.40
C ARG A 132 -17.12 16.69 -5.72
N GLU A 133 -18.19 17.00 -6.43
CA GLU A 133 -19.35 17.76 -5.93
C GLU A 133 -19.97 17.09 -4.70
N TRP A 134 -20.11 15.75 -4.74
CA TRP A 134 -20.59 14.99 -3.59
C TRP A 134 -19.69 15.14 -2.36
N LEU A 135 -18.36 15.03 -2.51
CA LEU A 135 -17.41 15.24 -1.41
C LEU A 135 -17.46 16.68 -0.89
N GLN A 136 -17.53 17.68 -1.78
CA GLN A 136 -17.66 19.09 -1.41
C GLN A 136 -18.95 19.35 -0.63
N SER A 137 -20.05 18.67 -0.97
CA SER A 137 -21.33 18.83 -0.29
C SER A 137 -21.33 18.32 1.16
N ARG A 138 -20.38 17.42 1.50
CA ARG A 138 -20.21 16.87 2.85
C ARG A 138 -19.27 17.67 3.75
N GLN A 139 -18.63 18.72 3.21
CA GLN A 139 -17.95 19.68 4.04
C GLN A 139 -18.97 20.48 4.84
N VAL A 140 -18.92 20.39 6.17
CA VAL A 140 -19.81 21.17 7.03
C VAL A 140 -19.54 22.64 6.76
N ARG A 141 -20.60 23.40 6.44
CA ARG A 141 -20.53 24.83 6.10
C ARG A 141 -20.34 25.72 7.34
N THR A 142 -19.28 25.49 8.11
CA THR A 142 -18.75 26.49 9.04
C THR A 142 -17.24 26.59 8.90
N ALA A 143 -16.70 27.81 9.00
CA ALA A 143 -15.29 28.14 8.72
C ALA A 143 -14.24 27.45 9.62
N ALA A 144 -14.66 26.55 10.52
CA ALA A 144 -13.81 25.82 11.45
C ALA A 144 -14.11 24.31 11.51
N SER A 145 -15.02 23.79 10.68
CA SER A 145 -15.41 22.38 10.74
C SER A 145 -14.73 21.55 9.66
N CYS A 146 -13.99 20.55 10.11
CA CYS A 146 -13.40 19.51 9.29
C CYS A 146 -14.50 18.65 8.62
N HIS A 147 -14.17 18.02 7.49
CA HIS A 147 -15.04 17.07 6.77
C HIS A 147 -15.58 16.01 7.72
N GLN A 148 -16.86 15.67 7.52
CA GLN A 148 -17.54 14.60 8.24
C GLN A 148 -17.94 13.51 7.26
N GLY A 149 -17.75 12.26 7.66
CA GLY A 149 -18.13 11.12 6.84
C GLY A 149 -17.62 9.81 7.40
N ASN A 150 -18.06 8.73 6.77
CA ASN A 150 -17.62 7.40 7.16
C ASN A 150 -16.16 7.23 6.75
N SER A 151 -15.32 6.91 7.74
CA SER A 151 -13.91 6.63 7.55
C SER A 151 -13.69 5.22 7.01
N SER A 152 -12.44 4.91 6.63
CA SER A 152 -12.11 3.56 6.20
C SER A 152 -12.15 2.59 7.37
N THR A 153 -12.55 1.35 7.12
CA THR A 153 -12.23 0.19 7.98
C THR A 153 -10.82 -0.36 7.71
N THR A 154 -10.13 0.16 6.68
CA THR A 154 -8.78 -0.23 6.24
C THR A 154 -7.81 0.98 6.19
N GLY A 155 -6.77 0.95 7.03
CA GLY A 155 -5.73 2.01 7.07
C GLY A 155 -5.86 2.95 8.28
N GLY A 156 -5.11 4.06 8.25
CA GLY A 156 -4.96 4.97 9.39
C GLY A 156 -6.03 6.05 9.58
N VAL A 157 -6.98 6.18 8.64
CA VAL A 157 -7.98 7.25 8.67
C VAL A 157 -9.07 6.90 9.68
N SER A 158 -8.91 7.37 10.92
CA SER A 158 -9.77 6.97 12.06
C SER A 158 -10.65 8.09 12.63
N ASP A 159 -10.45 9.35 12.23
CA ASP A 159 -11.15 10.51 12.79
C ASP A 159 -11.40 11.59 11.73
N ASN A 160 -12.24 12.58 12.06
CA ASN A 160 -12.66 13.64 11.13
C ASN A 160 -11.50 14.54 10.66
N VAL A 161 -10.49 14.79 11.49
CA VAL A 161 -9.32 15.59 11.09
C VAL A 161 -8.49 14.82 10.09
N THR A 162 -8.26 13.53 10.36
CA THR A 162 -7.54 12.63 9.46
C THR A 162 -8.29 12.42 8.15
N LEU A 163 -9.62 12.26 8.17
CA LEU A 163 -10.45 12.18 6.97
C LEU A 163 -10.39 13.47 6.14
N SER A 164 -10.41 14.63 6.82
CA SER A 164 -10.26 15.93 6.16
C SER A 164 -8.92 16.08 5.48
N ALA A 165 -7.84 15.66 6.15
CA ALA A 165 -6.51 15.66 5.57
C ALA A 165 -6.44 14.75 4.33
N TYR A 166 -7.08 13.58 4.39
CA TYR A 166 -7.15 12.65 3.25
C TYR A 166 -7.90 13.24 2.04
N ILE A 167 -9.07 13.83 2.26
CA ILE A 167 -9.86 14.51 1.22
C ILE A 167 -9.09 15.69 0.63
N THR A 168 -8.48 16.51 1.49
CA THR A 168 -7.69 17.67 1.07
C THR A 168 -6.49 17.26 0.22
N ALA A 169 -5.78 16.19 0.62
CA ALA A 169 -4.68 15.64 -0.17
C ALA A 169 -5.16 15.16 -1.55
N ALA A 170 -6.31 14.47 -1.62
CA ALA A 170 -6.89 14.03 -2.88
C ALA A 170 -7.21 15.22 -3.80
N PHE A 171 -7.86 16.27 -3.30
CA PHE A 171 -8.15 17.47 -4.10
C PHE A 171 -6.88 18.17 -4.61
N LEU A 172 -5.87 18.32 -3.75
CA LEU A 172 -4.59 18.91 -4.14
C LEU A 172 -3.85 18.07 -5.18
N GLU A 173 -3.86 16.74 -5.06
CA GLU A 173 -3.25 15.84 -6.05
C GLU A 173 -3.92 15.89 -7.42
N MET A 174 -5.17 16.35 -7.48
CA MET A 174 -5.92 16.62 -8.71
C MET A 174 -5.66 18.03 -9.27
N ASN A 175 -4.72 18.78 -8.69
CA ASN A 175 -4.42 20.16 -9.02
C ASN A 175 -5.60 21.12 -8.82
N MET A 176 -6.45 20.86 -7.82
CA MET A 176 -7.47 21.83 -7.41
C MET A 176 -6.79 23.10 -6.88
N SER A 177 -7.27 24.27 -7.30
CA SER A 177 -6.67 25.54 -6.90
C SER A 177 -6.78 25.76 -5.40
N THR A 178 -5.68 26.18 -4.76
CA THR A 178 -5.66 26.61 -3.35
C THR A 178 -6.49 27.86 -3.09
N THR A 179 -7.02 28.51 -4.13
CA THR A 179 -8.01 29.61 -4.04
C THR A 179 -9.45 29.11 -4.03
N ASP A 180 -9.70 27.82 -4.23
CA ASP A 180 -11.04 27.26 -4.17
C ASP A 180 -11.58 27.36 -2.72
N PRO A 181 -12.80 27.88 -2.50
CA PRO A 181 -13.34 28.10 -1.15
C PRO A 181 -13.36 26.82 -0.29
N VAL A 182 -13.72 25.68 -0.88
CA VAL A 182 -13.78 24.38 -0.18
C VAL A 182 -12.39 24.00 0.32
N LEU A 183 -11.39 24.17 -0.55
CA LEU A 183 -10.02 23.81 -0.24
C LEU A 183 -9.39 24.77 0.79
N GLN A 184 -9.67 26.07 0.69
CA GLN A 184 -9.24 27.06 1.68
C GLN A 184 -9.78 26.77 3.07
N GLU A 185 -11.08 26.47 3.17
CA GLU A 185 -11.72 26.08 4.42
C GLU A 185 -11.11 24.78 4.99
N SER A 186 -10.88 23.78 4.14
CA SER A 186 -10.26 22.52 4.55
C SER A 186 -8.85 22.74 5.11
N LEU A 187 -8.02 23.52 4.40
CA LEU A 187 -6.67 23.88 4.85
C LEU A 187 -6.71 24.68 6.15
N SER A 188 -7.68 25.60 6.31
CA SER A 188 -7.89 26.35 7.55
C SER A 188 -8.26 25.44 8.72
N CYS A 189 -9.14 24.45 8.52
CA CYS A 189 -9.47 23.49 9.58
C CYS A 189 -8.21 22.71 10.01
N LEU A 190 -7.44 22.21 9.05
CA LEU A 190 -6.22 21.45 9.33
C LEU A 190 -5.18 22.30 10.06
N LYS A 191 -4.99 23.57 9.66
CA LYS A 191 -4.08 24.49 10.36
C LYS A 191 -4.45 24.68 11.83
N ASN A 192 -5.73 24.78 12.16
CA ASN A 192 -6.18 24.94 13.55
C ASN A 192 -5.87 23.72 14.44
N HIS A 193 -5.56 22.57 13.85
CA HIS A 193 -5.24 21.35 14.59
C HIS A 193 -3.73 21.07 14.68
N THR A 194 -2.84 21.88 14.07
CA THR A 194 -1.39 21.59 14.01
C THR A 194 -0.71 21.57 15.39
N GLU A 195 -1.18 22.38 16.32
CA GLU A 195 -0.58 22.51 17.67
C GLU A 195 -0.89 21.29 18.54
N ASN A 196 -2.11 20.74 18.46
CA ASN A 196 -2.64 19.72 19.37
C ASN A 196 -2.67 18.29 18.78
N MET A 197 -1.65 17.89 18.00
CA MET A 197 -1.61 16.54 17.40
C MET A 197 -0.77 15.52 18.15
N GLU A 198 -1.41 14.62 18.87
CA GLU A 198 -0.74 13.44 19.45
C GLU A 198 -0.56 12.30 18.42
N ASN A 199 -1.41 12.26 17.39
CA ASN A 199 -1.40 11.20 16.38
C ASN A 199 -0.32 11.43 15.31
N VAL A 200 0.68 10.55 15.30
CA VAL A 200 1.82 10.57 14.35
C VAL A 200 1.34 10.41 12.91
N TYR A 201 0.34 9.54 12.66
CA TYR A 201 -0.20 9.30 11.32
C TYR A 201 -0.87 10.55 10.76
N THR A 202 -1.76 11.18 11.53
CA THR A 202 -2.44 12.42 11.14
C THR A 202 -1.42 13.53 10.88
N THR A 203 -0.37 13.62 11.70
CA THR A 203 0.72 14.58 11.52
C THR A 203 1.46 14.36 10.20
N ALA A 204 1.76 13.11 9.84
CA ALA A 204 2.42 12.77 8.57
C ALA A 204 1.54 13.09 7.36
N LEU A 205 0.25 12.75 7.41
CA LEU A 205 -0.70 13.05 6.34
C LEU A 205 -0.91 14.56 6.18
N MET A 206 -1.00 15.33 7.26
CA MET A 206 -1.08 16.79 7.20
C MET A 206 0.21 17.41 6.66
N ALA A 207 1.39 16.90 7.04
CA ALA A 207 2.64 17.36 6.45
C ALA A 207 2.61 17.20 4.92
N TYR A 208 2.07 16.08 4.42
CA TYR A 208 1.89 15.85 2.99
C TYR A 208 0.88 16.82 2.34
N VAL A 209 -0.25 17.07 3.00
CA VAL A 209 -1.24 18.08 2.55
C VAL A 209 -0.58 19.46 2.38
N PHE A 210 0.15 19.93 3.39
CA PHE A 210 0.80 21.24 3.32
C PHE A 210 1.97 21.28 2.34
N SER A 211 2.66 20.15 2.11
CA SER A 211 3.62 20.02 1.00
C SER A 211 2.94 20.22 -0.35
N LEU A 212 1.80 19.55 -0.59
CA LEU A 212 1.02 19.69 -1.83
C LEU A 212 0.45 21.12 -2.01
N ALA A 213 0.02 21.76 -0.92
CA ALA A 213 -0.54 23.11 -0.94
C ALA A 213 0.53 24.22 -1.12
N GLY A 214 1.82 23.88 -1.06
CA GLY A 214 2.92 24.83 -1.13
C GLY A 214 3.12 25.66 0.15
N ASP A 215 2.54 25.25 1.28
CA ASP A 215 2.69 25.92 2.57
C ASP A 215 3.96 25.44 3.28
N THR A 216 5.08 26.09 2.96
CA THR A 216 6.41 25.66 3.42
C THR A 216 6.61 25.81 4.93
N GLU A 217 5.95 26.79 5.56
CA GLU A 217 6.07 27.06 7.00
C GLU A 217 5.40 25.96 7.83
N THR A 218 4.12 25.68 7.54
CA THR A 218 3.35 24.65 8.24
C THR A 218 3.96 23.27 8.00
N ARG A 219 4.40 23.00 6.76
CA ARG A 219 5.13 21.79 6.40
C ARG A 219 6.39 21.61 7.24
N ALA A 220 7.25 22.64 7.33
CA ALA A 220 8.49 22.56 8.09
C ALA A 220 8.24 22.32 9.59
N GLN A 221 7.22 22.96 10.16
CA GLN A 221 6.81 22.75 11.54
C GLN A 221 6.40 21.28 11.78
N LEU A 222 5.57 20.72 10.91
CA LEU A 222 5.09 19.34 11.03
C LEU A 222 6.22 18.32 10.82
N LEU A 223 7.08 18.52 9.81
CA LEU A 223 8.25 17.65 9.58
C LEU A 223 9.23 17.68 10.75
N LYS A 224 9.46 18.85 11.37
CA LYS A 224 10.29 18.96 12.58
C LYS A 224 9.69 18.16 13.75
N ARG A 225 8.36 18.23 13.95
CA ARG A 225 7.65 17.45 14.96
C ARG A 225 7.79 15.96 14.69
N LEU A 226 7.55 15.53 13.44
CA LEU A 226 7.70 14.13 13.02
C LEU A 226 9.12 13.64 13.26
N HIS A 227 10.15 14.43 12.91
CA HIS A 227 11.53 14.04 13.14
C HIS A 227 11.83 13.77 14.62
N SER A 228 11.25 14.55 15.55
CA SER A 228 11.42 14.30 17.00
C SER A 228 10.80 12.99 17.51
N GLN A 229 9.89 12.40 16.73
CA GLN A 229 9.20 11.14 17.04
C GLN A 229 9.71 9.98 16.18
N ALA A 230 10.75 10.20 15.36
CA ALA A 230 11.27 9.19 14.45
C ALA A 230 12.12 8.16 15.20
N HIS A 231 12.05 6.91 14.76
CA HIS A 231 12.99 5.87 15.15
C HIS A 231 14.17 5.89 14.17
N GLU A 232 15.34 6.28 14.67
CA GLU A 232 16.58 6.31 13.89
C GLU A 232 17.58 5.28 14.42
N GLY A 233 18.09 4.42 13.54
CA GLY A 233 19.07 3.40 13.90
C GLY A 233 19.52 2.57 12.70
N GLY A 234 20.81 2.21 12.65
CA GLY A 234 21.36 1.37 11.58
C GLY A 234 21.24 1.95 10.17
N GLY A 235 21.13 3.28 10.03
CA GLY A 235 20.89 3.96 8.75
C GLY A 235 19.44 3.93 8.26
N PHE A 236 18.51 3.46 9.10
CA PHE A 236 17.08 3.49 8.85
C PHE A 236 16.42 4.64 9.61
N LEU A 237 15.36 5.18 9.01
CA LEU A 237 14.50 6.18 9.62
C LEU A 237 13.03 5.81 9.37
N HIS A 238 12.22 5.71 10.42
CA HIS A 238 10.81 5.36 10.29
C HIS A 238 9.96 5.88 11.44
N TRP A 239 8.64 5.76 11.29
CA TRP A 239 7.65 6.12 12.30
C TRP A 239 6.81 4.90 12.65
N SER A 240 6.62 4.68 13.95
CA SER A 240 5.76 3.62 14.45
C SER A 240 4.42 4.21 14.83
N ALA A 241 3.33 3.63 14.36
CA ALA A 241 2.01 3.92 14.90
C ALA A 241 1.59 2.78 15.84
N ALA A 242 1.10 3.13 17.03
CA ALA A 242 0.91 2.21 18.15
C ALA A 242 0.01 0.98 17.87
N SER A 243 -0.71 0.96 16.75
CA SER A 243 -1.77 -0.01 16.44
C SER A 243 -1.44 -1.04 15.35
N SER A 244 -0.47 -0.81 14.44
CA SER A 244 -0.10 -1.84 13.45
C SER A 244 1.18 -1.54 12.66
N ALA A 245 1.85 -2.60 12.18
CA ALA A 245 2.98 -2.49 11.27
C ALA A 245 2.59 -1.89 9.90
N SER A 246 1.37 -2.16 9.42
CA SER A 246 0.84 -1.57 8.19
C SER A 246 0.74 -0.04 8.32
N LEU A 247 0.25 0.44 9.46
CA LEU A 247 0.12 1.88 9.71
C LEU A 247 1.49 2.56 9.83
N SER A 248 2.50 1.87 10.37
CA SER A 248 3.89 2.37 10.40
C SER A 248 4.47 2.56 8.99
N VAL A 249 4.16 1.64 8.06
CA VAL A 249 4.54 1.77 6.63
C VAL A 249 3.84 2.97 6.02
N GLU A 250 2.52 3.08 6.18
CA GLU A 250 1.74 4.17 5.61
C GLU A 250 2.19 5.55 6.15
N THR A 251 2.40 5.65 7.46
CA THR A 251 2.92 6.86 8.12
C THR A 251 4.27 7.27 7.55
N SER A 252 5.21 6.33 7.49
CA SER A 252 6.56 6.60 6.97
C SER A 252 6.55 6.97 5.50
N ALA A 253 5.64 6.40 4.70
CA ALA A 253 5.45 6.74 3.31
C ALA A 253 4.90 8.18 3.13
N TYR A 254 3.96 8.64 3.98
CA TYR A 254 3.54 10.05 3.97
C TYR A 254 4.66 11.02 4.39
N VAL A 255 5.52 10.64 5.34
CA VAL A 255 6.70 11.46 5.67
C VAL A 255 7.65 11.55 4.49
N LEU A 256 7.87 10.45 3.77
CA LEU A 256 8.67 10.44 2.54
C LEU A 256 8.05 11.34 1.47
N LEU A 257 6.74 11.20 1.20
CA LEU A 257 6.02 12.05 0.25
C LEU A 257 6.11 13.53 0.61
N SER A 258 5.88 13.87 1.88
CA SER A 258 5.93 15.27 2.34
C SER A 258 7.33 15.88 2.23
N THR A 259 8.38 15.09 2.43
CA THR A 259 9.78 15.51 2.24
C THR A 259 10.10 15.78 0.77
N LEU A 260 9.58 14.95 -0.15
CA LEU A 260 9.93 14.99 -1.58
C LEU A 260 9.00 15.86 -2.43
N THR A 261 7.79 16.16 -1.94
CA THR A 261 6.79 16.95 -2.67
C THR A 261 7.07 18.43 -2.53
N GLN A 262 7.96 18.95 -3.37
CA GLN A 262 8.29 20.37 -3.46
C GLN A 262 8.99 20.72 -4.78
N PRO A 263 9.05 22.00 -5.18
CA PRO A 263 9.60 22.40 -6.46
C PRO A 263 11.06 22.02 -6.68
N GLN A 264 11.87 22.00 -5.62
CA GLN A 264 13.29 21.67 -5.65
C GLN A 264 13.62 20.84 -4.41
N VAL A 265 14.24 19.67 -4.59
CA VAL A 265 14.67 18.78 -3.50
C VAL A 265 16.19 18.83 -3.43
N SER A 266 16.72 19.20 -2.27
CA SER A 266 18.16 19.28 -2.03
C SER A 266 18.81 17.89 -1.88
N VAL A 267 20.13 17.83 -2.04
CA VAL A 267 20.91 16.59 -1.81
C VAL A 267 20.78 16.12 -0.36
N GLU A 268 20.66 17.05 0.59
CA GLU A 268 20.47 16.77 2.01
C GLU A 268 19.11 16.10 2.27
N GLU A 269 18.05 16.60 1.64
CA GLU A 269 16.71 16.01 1.71
C GLU A 269 16.62 14.65 1.01
N LEU A 270 17.31 14.47 -0.12
CA LEU A 270 17.45 13.15 -0.75
C LEU A 270 18.21 12.18 0.18
N GLY A 271 19.25 12.66 0.87
CA GLY A 271 19.96 11.90 1.90
C GLY A 271 19.06 11.48 3.06
N TYR A 272 18.24 12.40 3.59
CA TYR A 272 17.25 12.12 4.61
C TYR A 272 16.19 11.11 4.14
N ALA A 273 15.62 11.34 2.95
CA ALA A 273 14.65 10.47 2.30
C ALA A 273 15.19 9.06 2.07
N SER A 274 16.47 8.93 1.72
CA SER A 274 17.11 7.63 1.49
C SER A 274 17.06 6.71 2.72
N LYS A 275 17.12 7.26 3.94
CA LYS A 275 17.01 6.49 5.19
C LYS A 275 15.60 5.91 5.37
N ILE A 276 14.57 6.65 4.95
CA ILE A 276 13.16 6.23 4.98
C ILE A 276 12.90 5.18 3.92
N VAL A 277 13.39 5.42 2.69
CA VAL A 277 13.31 4.49 1.57
C VAL A 277 13.91 3.14 1.93
N ARG A 278 15.12 3.12 2.51
CA ARG A 278 15.78 1.89 2.94
C ARG A 278 14.93 1.08 3.92
N TRP A 279 14.27 1.76 4.85
CA TRP A 279 13.37 1.07 5.79
C TRP A 279 12.13 0.53 5.08
N LEU A 280 11.46 1.34 4.25
CA LEU A 280 10.28 0.93 3.48
C LEU A 280 10.57 -0.26 2.56
N THR A 281 11.71 -0.27 1.85
CA THR A 281 12.12 -1.42 1.02
C THR A 281 12.34 -2.69 1.85
N GLY A 282 12.73 -2.55 3.12
CA GLY A 282 12.83 -3.67 4.06
C GLY A 282 11.48 -4.21 4.53
N GLN A 283 10.39 -3.43 4.38
CA GLN A 283 9.03 -3.85 4.74
C GLN A 283 8.26 -4.50 3.57
N GLN A 284 8.82 -4.49 2.36
CA GLN A 284 8.17 -5.11 1.19
C GLN A 284 8.10 -6.64 1.35
N ASN A 285 6.95 -7.20 1.01
CA ASN A 285 6.76 -8.63 0.88
C ASN A 285 7.48 -9.18 -0.38
N PRO A 286 7.63 -10.52 -0.52
CA PRO A 286 8.32 -11.12 -1.66
C PRO A 286 7.76 -10.76 -3.03
N TYR A 287 6.49 -10.34 -3.10
CA TYR A 287 5.78 -9.95 -4.32
C TYR A 287 5.90 -8.44 -4.63
N GLY A 288 6.58 -7.66 -3.78
CA GLY A 288 6.79 -6.21 -3.95
C GLY A 288 5.70 -5.31 -3.37
N GLY A 289 4.65 -5.89 -2.78
CA GLY A 289 3.61 -5.18 -2.03
C GLY A 289 3.92 -5.08 -0.53
N PHE A 290 2.97 -4.59 0.26
CA PHE A 290 3.06 -4.47 1.72
C PHE A 290 1.94 -5.28 2.39
N LYS A 291 1.57 -4.94 3.64
CA LYS A 291 0.67 -5.78 4.46
C LYS A 291 -0.80 -5.53 4.18
N SER A 292 -1.17 -4.34 3.72
CA SER A 292 -2.55 -3.94 3.43
C SER A 292 -2.67 -3.25 2.06
N THR A 293 -3.87 -2.75 1.77
CA THR A 293 -4.12 -1.92 0.59
C THR A 293 -3.48 -0.54 0.68
N GLN A 294 -3.73 0.21 1.75
CA GLN A 294 -3.33 1.63 1.82
C GLN A 294 -1.82 1.79 1.98
N ASP A 295 -1.20 1.01 2.86
CA ASP A 295 0.26 1.02 3.01
C ASP A 295 0.96 0.68 1.69
N THR A 296 0.45 -0.30 0.94
CA THR A 296 0.97 -0.63 -0.39
C THR A 296 0.86 0.53 -1.37
N VAL A 297 -0.32 1.15 -1.46
CA VAL A 297 -0.56 2.23 -2.42
C VAL A 297 0.32 3.45 -2.11
N VAL A 298 0.33 3.91 -0.86
CA VAL A 298 1.07 5.12 -0.46
C VAL A 298 2.58 4.86 -0.49
N ALA A 299 3.04 3.68 -0.06
CA ALA A 299 4.46 3.34 -0.13
C ALA A 299 4.95 3.23 -1.58
N LEU A 300 4.20 2.60 -2.48
CA LEU A 300 4.57 2.54 -3.89
C LEU A 300 4.58 3.93 -4.54
N GLN A 301 3.63 4.80 -4.21
CA GLN A 301 3.65 6.19 -4.64
C GLN A 301 4.90 6.93 -4.16
N ALA A 302 5.26 6.76 -2.88
CA ALA A 302 6.42 7.43 -2.28
C ALA A 302 7.75 6.93 -2.85
N LEU A 303 7.88 5.60 -3.00
CA LEU A 303 9.05 4.97 -3.60
C LEU A 303 9.16 5.33 -5.09
N ALA A 304 8.05 5.39 -5.83
CA ALA A 304 8.03 5.87 -7.21
C ALA A 304 8.53 7.31 -7.33
N LEU A 305 8.03 8.22 -6.49
CA LEU A 305 8.45 9.62 -6.48
C LEU A 305 9.96 9.75 -6.19
N TYR A 306 10.45 9.08 -5.15
CA TYR A 306 11.89 9.08 -4.84
C TYR A 306 12.71 8.54 -6.01
N SER A 307 12.30 7.40 -6.58
CA SER A 307 12.99 6.76 -7.69
C SER A 307 13.07 7.66 -8.92
N THR A 308 12.01 8.39 -9.24
CA THR A 308 12.00 9.38 -10.32
C THR A 308 12.98 10.52 -10.04
N LEU A 309 13.08 11.00 -8.80
CA LEU A 309 13.97 12.11 -8.43
C LEU A 309 15.46 11.73 -8.45
N VAL A 310 15.79 10.48 -8.12
CA VAL A 310 17.19 9.98 -8.14
C VAL A 310 17.55 9.27 -9.45
N TYR A 311 16.63 9.22 -10.41
CA TYR A 311 16.85 8.54 -11.68
C TYR A 311 17.92 9.27 -12.51
N SER A 312 18.91 8.52 -12.99
CA SER A 312 19.89 8.97 -13.98
C SER A 312 19.81 8.09 -15.24
N PRO A 313 19.68 8.69 -16.44
CA PRO A 313 19.67 7.96 -17.71
C PRO A 313 21.04 7.43 -18.12
N ASP A 314 22.11 7.94 -17.51
CA ASP A 314 23.49 7.55 -17.78
C ASP A 314 24.18 6.98 -16.54
N GLY A 315 25.18 6.14 -16.78
CA GLY A 315 26.07 5.59 -15.76
C GLY A 315 25.93 4.09 -15.53
N SER A 316 26.92 3.54 -14.84
CA SER A 316 26.99 2.13 -14.46
C SER A 316 27.71 1.98 -13.13
N SER A 317 27.34 0.94 -12.38
CA SER A 317 27.99 0.57 -11.13
C SER A 317 28.21 -0.92 -11.03
N SER A 318 29.35 -1.31 -10.48
CA SER A 318 29.67 -2.69 -10.13
C SER A 318 29.66 -2.81 -8.61
N VAL A 319 28.81 -3.71 -8.11
CA VAL A 319 28.74 -4.10 -6.71
C VAL A 319 29.46 -5.43 -6.55
N VAL A 320 30.53 -5.46 -5.77
CA VAL A 320 31.29 -6.66 -5.45
C VAL A 320 31.06 -7.01 -3.99
N VAL A 321 30.55 -8.23 -3.77
CA VAL A 321 30.34 -8.82 -2.45
C VAL A 321 31.46 -9.83 -2.19
N GLN A 322 32.33 -9.51 -1.24
CA GLN A 322 33.45 -10.36 -0.84
C GLN A 322 33.00 -11.34 0.24
N ALA A 323 33.21 -12.64 0.00
CA ALA A 323 32.80 -13.68 0.93
C ALA A 323 33.81 -13.84 2.09
N PRO A 324 33.40 -14.43 3.22
CA PRO A 324 34.31 -14.77 4.31
C PRO A 324 35.44 -15.72 3.86
N PRO A 325 36.61 -15.69 4.53
CA PRO A 325 37.69 -16.63 4.23
C PRO A 325 37.21 -18.10 4.32
N GLY A 326 37.51 -18.89 3.29
CA GLY A 326 37.13 -20.30 3.21
C GLY A 326 35.85 -20.60 2.42
N ALA A 327 35.17 -19.58 1.89
CA ALA A 327 34.11 -19.74 0.89
C ALA A 327 34.65 -20.35 -0.41
N THR A 328 33.82 -21.15 -1.10
CA THR A 328 34.15 -21.71 -2.42
C THR A 328 34.12 -20.65 -3.52
N ASP A 329 33.20 -19.69 -3.45
CA ASP A 329 33.19 -18.48 -4.28
C ASP A 329 33.67 -17.27 -3.45
N PRO A 330 34.92 -16.78 -3.66
CA PRO A 330 35.49 -15.72 -2.83
C PRO A 330 34.85 -14.34 -3.10
N SER A 331 34.20 -14.13 -4.24
CA SER A 331 33.62 -12.84 -4.58
C SER A 331 32.51 -12.95 -5.62
N MET A 332 31.37 -12.33 -5.34
CA MET A 332 30.27 -12.20 -6.29
C MET A 332 30.21 -10.78 -6.82
N SER A 333 30.01 -10.61 -8.12
CA SER A 333 29.83 -9.29 -8.73
C SER A 333 28.44 -9.14 -9.35
N PHE A 334 27.91 -7.93 -9.21
CA PHE A 334 26.65 -7.49 -9.82
C PHE A 334 26.95 -6.23 -10.62
N THR A 335 26.66 -6.27 -11.91
CA THR A 335 26.79 -5.08 -12.77
C THR A 335 25.42 -4.43 -12.92
N VAL A 336 25.36 -3.14 -12.70
CA VAL A 336 24.18 -2.28 -12.80
C VAL A 336 24.42 -1.29 -13.91
N ASP A 337 23.72 -1.45 -15.03
CA ASP A 337 23.80 -0.56 -16.19
C ASP A 337 22.40 -0.32 -16.78
N GLN A 338 22.32 0.46 -17.86
CA GLN A 338 21.03 0.81 -18.48
C GLN A 338 20.28 -0.40 -19.05
N SER A 339 20.98 -1.45 -19.46
CA SER A 339 20.35 -2.65 -20.06
C SER A 339 19.66 -3.53 -19.01
N ASN A 340 20.10 -3.46 -17.75
CA ASN A 340 19.62 -4.34 -16.68
C ASN A 340 19.06 -3.58 -15.47
N LYS A 341 18.79 -2.27 -15.60
CA LYS A 341 18.39 -1.42 -14.48
C LYS A 341 17.05 -1.78 -13.83
N LEU A 342 16.14 -2.40 -14.57
CA LEU A 342 14.88 -2.93 -14.04
C LEU A 342 14.99 -4.40 -13.60
N LEU A 343 16.12 -5.05 -13.88
CA LEU A 343 16.31 -6.46 -13.63
C LEU A 343 16.78 -6.67 -12.19
N TYR A 344 15.91 -7.25 -11.37
CA TYR A 344 16.33 -7.74 -10.05
C TYR A 344 17.37 -8.85 -10.18
N GLN A 345 18.52 -8.67 -9.53
CA GLN A 345 19.59 -9.65 -9.50
C GLN A 345 19.68 -10.27 -8.09
N GLU A 346 19.74 -11.59 -8.00
CA GLU A 346 19.93 -12.32 -6.74
C GLU A 346 21.02 -13.38 -6.88
N ARG A 347 21.77 -13.60 -5.81
CA ARG A 347 22.65 -14.76 -5.65
C ARG A 347 22.58 -15.32 -4.23
N PRO A 348 22.60 -16.65 -4.07
CA PRO A 348 22.74 -17.26 -2.76
C PRO A 348 24.11 -16.97 -2.17
N LEU A 349 24.14 -16.66 -0.87
CA LEU A 349 25.36 -16.61 -0.07
C LEU A 349 25.62 -18.01 0.50
N GLU A 350 26.86 -18.47 0.41
CA GLU A 350 27.25 -19.82 0.86
C GLU A 350 27.11 -20.01 2.38
N SER A 351 27.33 -18.94 3.16
CA SER A 351 27.21 -18.98 4.62
C SER A 351 26.31 -17.87 5.12
N ALA A 352 25.38 -18.22 6.02
CA ALA A 352 24.58 -17.24 6.74
C ALA A 352 25.36 -16.47 7.81
N VAL A 353 26.55 -16.97 8.17
CA VAL A 353 27.37 -16.45 9.26
C VAL A 353 28.74 -16.04 8.71
N GLY A 354 29.17 -14.83 9.04
CA GLY A 354 30.45 -14.30 8.64
C GLY A 354 30.39 -12.80 8.34
N GLN A 355 31.55 -12.19 8.15
CA GLN A 355 31.65 -10.81 7.68
C GLN A 355 31.81 -10.82 6.16
N TYR A 356 30.85 -10.21 5.48
CA TYR A 356 30.90 -9.98 4.04
C TYR A 356 31.40 -8.55 3.78
N GLY A 357 32.35 -8.40 2.87
CA GLY A 357 32.79 -7.10 2.38
C GLY A 357 31.89 -6.62 1.26
N LEU A 358 31.57 -5.32 1.21
CA LEU A 358 30.83 -4.72 0.11
C LEU A 358 31.67 -3.60 -0.50
N GLU A 359 31.98 -3.74 -1.79
CA GLU A 359 32.68 -2.74 -2.56
C GLU A 359 31.80 -2.29 -3.72
N VAL A 360 31.61 -0.98 -3.88
CA VAL A 360 30.80 -0.41 -4.96
C VAL A 360 31.67 0.56 -5.73
N THR A 361 31.77 0.36 -7.04
CA THR A 361 32.50 1.25 -7.96
C THR A 361 31.58 1.68 -9.08
N GLY A 362 31.59 2.96 -9.45
CA GLY A 362 30.75 3.47 -10.54
C GLY A 362 30.11 4.81 -10.25
N SER A 363 29.10 5.14 -11.06
CA SER A 363 28.42 6.44 -11.08
C SER A 363 26.92 6.36 -10.79
N THR A 364 26.33 5.16 -10.78
CA THR A 364 24.91 4.95 -10.46
C THR A 364 24.73 4.46 -9.03
N CYS A 365 23.68 4.93 -8.36
CA CYS A 365 23.28 4.36 -7.08
C CYS A 365 22.87 2.89 -7.28
N ALA A 366 23.27 2.00 -6.37
CA ALA A 366 22.81 0.62 -6.32
C ALA A 366 22.25 0.33 -4.93
N SER A 367 21.10 -0.33 -4.85
CA SER A 367 20.51 -0.75 -3.58
C SER A 367 20.83 -2.21 -3.35
N VAL A 368 21.47 -2.50 -2.23
CA VAL A 368 21.89 -3.85 -1.85
C VAL A 368 21.07 -4.29 -0.66
N GLN A 369 20.39 -5.43 -0.80
CA GLN A 369 19.58 -6.02 0.25
C GLN A 369 20.04 -7.45 0.50
N ILE A 370 20.30 -7.77 1.77
CA ILE A 370 20.58 -9.13 2.23
C ILE A 370 19.28 -9.66 2.85
N SER A 371 18.78 -10.76 2.31
CA SER A 371 17.56 -11.41 2.78
C SER A 371 17.90 -12.77 3.37
N THR A 372 17.48 -13.01 4.61
CA THR A 372 17.68 -14.29 5.31
C THR A 372 16.34 -15.00 5.42
N HIS A 373 16.25 -16.20 4.84
CA HIS A 373 15.06 -17.05 4.92
C HIS A 373 15.36 -18.21 5.87
N TYR A 374 14.51 -18.38 6.87
CA TYR A 374 14.65 -19.44 7.86
C TYR A 374 13.29 -19.93 8.34
N ASN A 375 13.24 -21.22 8.66
CA ASN A 375 12.07 -21.82 9.27
C ASN A 375 11.97 -21.39 10.74
N ILE A 376 10.87 -20.73 11.11
CA ILE A 376 10.52 -20.49 12.51
C ILE A 376 9.55 -21.59 12.99
N PRO A 377 9.53 -21.92 14.29
CA PRO A 377 8.42 -22.69 14.84
C PRO A 377 7.11 -21.99 14.49
N THR A 378 6.09 -22.76 14.10
CA THR A 378 4.76 -22.22 13.85
C THR A 378 4.35 -21.37 15.05
N PRO A 379 4.07 -20.06 14.87
CA PRO A 379 3.60 -19.22 15.95
C PRO A 379 2.40 -19.89 16.62
N ARG A 380 2.25 -19.75 17.94
CA ARG A 380 1.00 -20.16 18.58
C ARG A 380 -0.10 -19.32 17.94
N ASP A 381 -1.06 -19.99 17.32
CA ASP A 381 -2.22 -19.41 16.67
C ASP A 381 -2.86 -18.35 17.58
N GLU A 382 -2.54 -17.07 17.36
CA GLU A 382 -3.43 -15.97 17.74
C GLU A 382 -4.54 -15.94 16.68
N GLN A 383 -5.42 -16.94 16.75
CA GLN A 383 -6.62 -16.99 15.91
C GLN A 383 -7.55 -15.87 16.36
N SER A 384 -7.47 -14.72 15.70
CA SER A 384 -8.48 -13.66 15.82
C SER A 384 -9.81 -14.06 15.18
N VAL A 385 -9.82 -15.10 14.33
CA VAL A 385 -11.02 -15.65 13.69
C VAL A 385 -10.91 -17.18 13.70
N GLY A 386 -11.99 -17.87 14.08
CA GLY A 386 -12.03 -19.33 14.08
C GLY A 386 -13.26 -19.83 13.32
N VAL A 387 -13.01 -20.54 12.23
CA VAL A 387 -14.08 -21.13 11.41
C VAL A 387 -14.30 -22.58 11.86
N LYS A 388 -15.53 -22.94 12.24
CA LYS A 388 -15.88 -24.31 12.59
C LYS A 388 -16.96 -24.84 11.65
N ALA A 389 -16.55 -25.61 10.65
CA ALA A 389 -17.47 -26.34 9.80
C ALA A 389 -17.94 -27.63 10.49
N GLU A 390 -19.25 -27.77 10.73
CA GLU A 390 -19.85 -29.00 11.26
C GLU A 390 -20.89 -29.53 10.27
N ALA A 391 -20.60 -30.63 9.59
CA ALA A 391 -21.55 -31.30 8.71
C ALA A 391 -22.55 -32.13 9.54
N HIS A 392 -23.83 -31.77 9.51
CA HIS A 392 -24.90 -32.58 10.12
C HIS A 392 -25.76 -33.19 9.01
N MET A 393 -26.00 -34.51 9.10
CA MET A 393 -26.73 -35.36 8.14
C MET A 393 -28.15 -34.90 7.73
N LYS A 394 -28.67 -33.78 8.27
CA LYS A 394 -29.96 -33.17 7.90
C LYS A 394 -29.91 -31.64 7.69
N CYS A 395 -28.79 -30.98 7.99
CA CYS A 395 -28.51 -29.55 7.75
C CYS A 395 -26.99 -29.38 7.67
N ASP A 396 -26.41 -29.18 6.49
CA ASP A 396 -24.97 -28.92 6.34
C ASP A 396 -24.65 -27.45 6.63
N SER A 397 -24.64 -27.04 7.89
CA SER A 397 -24.37 -25.66 8.30
C SER A 397 -22.96 -25.45 8.86
N THR A 398 -22.21 -24.52 8.30
CA THR A 398 -20.89 -24.11 8.80
C THR A 398 -21.03 -22.92 9.75
N VAL A 399 -20.54 -23.04 10.97
CA VAL A 399 -20.59 -21.96 11.96
C VAL A 399 -19.29 -21.18 11.90
N LEU A 400 -19.39 -19.88 11.67
CA LEU A 400 -18.26 -18.97 11.64
C LEU A 400 -18.26 -18.13 12.92
N THR A 401 -17.23 -18.32 13.75
CA THR A 401 -17.13 -17.65 15.04
C THR A 401 -15.95 -16.69 15.04
N TYR A 402 -16.21 -15.44 15.35
CA TYR A 402 -15.16 -14.45 15.53
C TYR A 402 -14.59 -14.55 16.95
N PHE A 403 -13.26 -14.58 17.10
CA PHE A 403 -12.57 -14.66 18.40
C PHE A 403 -11.63 -13.47 18.63
N GLY A 404 -11.80 -12.37 17.90
CA GLY A 404 -10.88 -11.24 17.97
C GLY A 404 -11.12 -10.38 19.21
N GLU A 405 -10.17 -9.49 19.47
CA GLU A 405 -10.19 -8.62 20.67
C GLU A 405 -11.31 -7.57 20.66
N GLN A 406 -11.88 -7.29 19.49
CA GLN A 406 -12.99 -6.34 19.32
C GLN A 406 -14.35 -7.03 19.48
N SER A 407 -15.41 -6.25 19.76
CA SER A 407 -16.78 -6.77 19.94
C SER A 407 -17.35 -7.43 18.67
N SER A 408 -16.77 -7.13 17.52
CA SER A 408 -17.11 -7.68 16.22
C SER A 408 -15.92 -7.54 15.27
N SER A 409 -15.95 -8.27 14.16
CA SER A 409 -14.96 -8.14 13.09
C SER A 409 -15.32 -7.02 12.12
N ASN A 410 -14.32 -6.53 11.39
CA ASN A 410 -14.55 -5.77 10.17
C ASN A 410 -15.00 -6.72 9.02
N MET A 411 -14.90 -6.29 7.76
CA MET A 411 -15.23 -7.14 6.61
C MET A 411 -14.43 -8.45 6.63
N ILE A 412 -15.13 -9.58 6.49
CA ILE A 412 -14.55 -10.91 6.36
C ILE A 412 -14.81 -11.43 4.94
N ILE A 413 -13.78 -12.08 4.38
CA ILE A 413 -13.91 -12.87 3.16
C ILE A 413 -13.74 -14.33 3.56
N LEU A 414 -14.76 -15.13 3.28
CA LEU A 414 -14.70 -16.57 3.42
C LEU A 414 -14.37 -17.19 2.07
N ASP A 415 -13.20 -17.81 1.96
CA ASP A 415 -12.78 -18.57 0.79
C ASP A 415 -13.07 -20.07 1.00
N VAL A 416 -14.10 -20.57 0.33
CA VAL A 416 -14.54 -21.96 0.43
C VAL A 416 -14.16 -22.71 -0.83
N LYS A 417 -13.25 -23.68 -0.70
CA LYS A 417 -12.97 -24.64 -1.77
C LYS A 417 -14.08 -25.69 -1.84
N MET A 418 -14.68 -25.84 -3.02
CA MET A 418 -15.77 -26.78 -3.26
C MET A 418 -15.25 -28.16 -3.66
N LEU A 419 -16.01 -29.19 -3.32
CA LEU A 419 -15.81 -30.52 -3.88
C LEU A 419 -16.22 -30.53 -5.36
N SER A 420 -15.51 -31.30 -6.18
CA SER A 420 -15.82 -31.41 -7.61
C SER A 420 -17.25 -31.87 -7.85
N GLY A 421 -18.00 -31.11 -8.65
CA GLY A 421 -19.40 -31.38 -8.98
C GLY A 421 -20.44 -30.78 -8.02
N PHE A 422 -20.02 -30.02 -7.00
CA PHE A 422 -20.90 -29.33 -6.07
C PHE A 422 -20.91 -27.82 -6.31
N GLY A 423 -22.07 -27.18 -6.14
CA GLY A 423 -22.26 -25.72 -6.19
C GLY A 423 -22.68 -25.12 -4.85
N PRO A 424 -22.70 -23.78 -4.72
CA PRO A 424 -23.22 -23.11 -3.52
C PRO A 424 -24.73 -23.36 -3.37
N GLY A 425 -25.16 -23.67 -2.14
CA GLY A 425 -26.58 -23.71 -1.76
C GLY A 425 -27.12 -22.33 -1.34
N PHE A 426 -28.25 -22.32 -0.62
CA PHE A 426 -28.86 -21.08 -0.12
C PHE A 426 -27.93 -20.35 0.86
N LEU A 427 -27.70 -19.07 0.57
CA LEU A 427 -26.97 -18.15 1.43
C LEU A 427 -27.97 -17.20 2.07
N ASN A 428 -27.70 -16.82 3.33
CA ASN A 428 -28.53 -15.82 4.00
C ASN A 428 -28.22 -14.45 3.40
N GLU A 429 -29.12 -13.95 2.54
CA GLU A 429 -28.96 -12.69 1.80
C GLU A 429 -28.87 -11.47 2.74
N ASP A 430 -29.39 -11.56 3.97
CA ASP A 430 -29.32 -10.46 4.94
C ASP A 430 -27.91 -10.25 5.52
N LEU A 431 -27.04 -11.26 5.40
CA LEU A 431 -25.71 -11.28 6.01
C LEU A 431 -24.57 -11.32 4.99
N VAL A 432 -24.86 -11.78 3.77
CA VAL A 432 -23.90 -11.91 2.69
C VAL A 432 -24.06 -10.74 1.73
N ASP A 433 -23.09 -9.83 1.73
CA ASP A 433 -23.09 -8.68 0.83
C ASP A 433 -22.75 -9.10 -0.61
N ARG A 434 -21.95 -10.14 -0.80
CA ARG A 434 -21.54 -10.62 -2.14
C ARG A 434 -21.07 -12.07 -2.13
N VAL A 435 -21.25 -12.73 -3.27
CA VAL A 435 -20.70 -14.05 -3.57
C VAL A 435 -20.01 -14.00 -4.92
N GLU A 436 -18.77 -14.47 -4.99
CA GLU A 436 -18.06 -14.68 -6.25
C GLU A 436 -17.65 -16.14 -6.38
N GLN A 437 -17.89 -16.73 -7.55
CA GLN A 437 -17.35 -18.05 -7.89
C GLN A 437 -16.11 -17.86 -8.77
N LYS A 438 -14.99 -18.44 -8.34
CA LYS A 438 -13.73 -18.43 -9.09
C LYS A 438 -13.18 -19.84 -9.10
N ASP A 439 -13.16 -20.45 -10.29
CA ASP A 439 -12.73 -21.84 -10.48
C ASP A 439 -13.53 -22.81 -9.58
N ASP A 440 -12.86 -23.59 -8.73
CA ASP A 440 -13.44 -24.49 -7.72
C ASP A 440 -13.60 -23.83 -6.34
N HIS A 441 -13.48 -22.50 -6.26
CA HIS A 441 -13.63 -21.72 -5.03
C HIS A 441 -14.86 -20.81 -5.05
N ILE A 442 -15.43 -20.59 -3.87
CA ILE A 442 -16.52 -19.65 -3.61
C ILE A 442 -16.04 -18.64 -2.56
N LEU A 443 -15.97 -17.37 -2.97
CA LEU A 443 -15.60 -16.25 -2.13
C LEU A 443 -16.87 -15.55 -1.64
N ILE A 444 -17.05 -15.49 -0.33
CA ILE A 444 -18.24 -14.91 0.31
C ILE A 444 -17.83 -13.72 1.16
N TYR A 445 -18.48 -12.60 0.92
CA TYR A 445 -18.17 -11.31 1.51
C TYR A 445 -19.20 -10.99 2.59
N ILE A 446 -18.73 -10.79 3.82
CA ILE A 446 -19.56 -10.50 4.99
C ILE A 446 -19.07 -9.20 5.62
N ARG A 447 -19.98 -8.27 5.88
CA ARG A 447 -19.64 -6.92 6.36
C ARG A 447 -19.00 -6.90 7.74
N GLU A 448 -19.54 -7.70 8.65
CA GLU A 448 -19.21 -7.73 10.06
C GLU A 448 -19.68 -9.07 10.64
N VAL A 449 -18.85 -9.68 11.47
CA VAL A 449 -19.18 -10.91 12.19
C VAL A 449 -18.88 -10.75 13.67
N SER A 450 -19.91 -10.89 14.50
CA SER A 450 -19.81 -11.10 15.94
C SER A 450 -20.03 -12.59 16.27
N TYR A 451 -21.07 -13.20 15.70
CA TYR A 451 -21.36 -14.64 15.76
C TYR A 451 -22.21 -15.03 14.53
N LEU A 452 -21.83 -16.08 13.78
CA LEU A 452 -22.48 -16.37 12.50
C LEU A 452 -22.70 -17.87 12.26
N CYS A 453 -23.92 -18.23 11.84
CA CYS A 453 -24.19 -19.50 11.16
C CYS A 453 -24.35 -19.19 9.67
N VAL A 454 -23.50 -19.76 8.81
CA VAL A 454 -23.63 -19.63 7.36
C VAL A 454 -23.79 -21.03 6.78
N PHE A 455 -24.55 -21.12 5.70
CA PHE A 455 -24.75 -22.32 4.89
C PHE A 455 -25.81 -23.32 5.34
N THR A 456 -26.53 -23.80 4.32
CA THR A 456 -26.88 -25.21 4.16
C THR A 456 -26.34 -25.63 2.79
N ALA A 457 -25.37 -26.54 2.73
CA ALA A 457 -24.89 -27.06 1.44
C ALA A 457 -25.80 -28.21 0.98
N PHE A 458 -26.50 -28.11 -0.17
CA PHE A 458 -26.99 -29.29 -0.90
C PHE A 458 -27.24 -29.02 -2.40
N LYS A 459 -26.77 -30.02 -3.18
CA LYS A 459 -26.92 -30.33 -4.62
C LYS A 459 -26.17 -29.46 -5.63
#